data_AF-A0A917LQN9-F1
#
_entry.id   AF-A0A917LQN9-F1
#
_cell.length_a   1.000
_cell.length_b   1.000
_cell.length_c   1.000
_cell.angle_alpha   90.00
_cell.angle_beta   90.00
_cell.angle_gamma   90.00
#
_symmetry.space_group_name_H-M   'P 1'
#
loop_
_entity.id
_entity.type
_entity.pdbx_description
1 polymer ?
#
loop_
_entity_poly.entity_id
_entity_poly.type
_entity_poly.pdbx_seq_one_letter_code
_entity_poly.pdbx_strand_id
1 'polypeptide(L)'
;MKPETDFFKAYYSRQKDYFVEENIFSAENYWTEVLKPSNIKDHHFIEIEERLKCTLPEAFKNLYKAHYSVNLYDIMVTVGYVFAIPGSFGTVLKLSDIEKMREIDDYDINAISLIGNPEGANLKYLKQYLFEENLISYPKLLEQGLIPFGIVNHEWHICLDTKQDKVNPPIVLYSISFATESKEATSTKNWFSNFSSFINCLTDYLETGNTENFDKIDPDNNYKIIYNFWDL
;
A
#
# COMPACT_ATOMS: atom_id res chain seq x y z
N MET A 1 11.17 2.20 17.98
CA MET A 1 10.15 3.04 17.31
C MET A 1 9.10 2.11 16.72
N LYS A 2 7.91 2.62 16.36
CA LYS A 2 6.89 1.80 15.70
C LYS A 2 7.24 1.69 14.20
N PRO A 3 7.24 0.49 13.59
CA PRO A 3 7.59 0.28 12.17
C PRO A 3 6.94 1.24 11.18
N GLU A 4 5.70 1.64 11.44
CA GLU A 4 4.94 2.49 10.53
C GLU A 4 5.39 3.95 10.55
N THR A 5 5.99 4.41 11.65
CA THR A 5 6.67 5.71 11.70
C THR A 5 7.94 5.71 10.88
N ASP A 6 8.71 4.63 10.98
CA ASP A 6 9.97 4.47 10.24
C ASP A 6 9.70 4.38 8.73
N PHE A 7 8.61 3.71 8.33
CA PHE A 7 8.11 3.70 6.95
C PHE A 7 7.92 5.10 6.36
N PHE A 8 7.14 5.98 7.01
CA PHE A 8 6.91 7.33 6.48
C PHE A 8 8.19 8.14 6.41
N LYS A 9 9.09 7.99 7.39
CA LYS A 9 10.37 8.69 7.37
C LYS A 9 11.25 8.21 6.21
N ALA A 10 11.34 6.91 5.97
CA ALA A 10 12.08 6.34 4.84
C ALA A 10 11.47 6.77 3.50
N TYR A 11 10.14 6.71 3.40
CA TYR A 11 9.39 7.17 2.21
C TYR A 11 9.69 8.63 1.88
N TYR A 12 9.53 9.54 2.85
CA TYR A 12 9.76 10.96 2.63
C TYR A 12 11.24 11.28 2.43
N SER A 13 12.17 10.54 3.05
CA SER A 13 13.61 10.72 2.78
C SER A 13 13.93 10.62 1.28
N ARG A 14 13.29 9.70 0.55
CA ARG A 14 13.47 9.56 -0.91
C ARG A 14 12.82 10.65 -1.75
N GLN A 15 11.81 11.31 -1.21
CA GLN A 15 11.03 12.33 -1.92
C GLN A 15 11.51 13.75 -1.61
N LYS A 16 12.48 13.89 -0.70
CA LYS A 16 12.91 15.18 -0.17
C LYS A 16 13.39 16.12 -1.27
N ASP A 17 14.30 15.65 -2.11
CA ASP A 17 14.91 16.48 -3.14
C ASP A 17 13.82 16.98 -4.11
N TYR A 18 12.94 16.10 -4.57
CA TYR A 18 11.78 16.47 -5.40
C TYR A 18 10.90 17.55 -4.74
N PHE A 19 10.45 17.33 -3.50
CA PHE A 19 9.55 18.29 -2.84
C PHE A 19 10.20 19.64 -2.55
N VAL A 20 11.52 19.67 -2.32
CA VAL A 20 12.27 20.91 -2.07
C VAL A 20 12.59 21.63 -3.39
N GLU A 21 13.01 20.92 -4.44
CA GLU A 21 13.31 21.48 -5.76
C GLU A 21 12.06 22.05 -6.44
N GLU A 22 10.91 21.38 -6.30
CA GLU A 22 9.62 21.85 -6.81
C GLU A 22 9.00 22.97 -5.95
N ASN A 23 9.71 23.47 -4.93
CA ASN A 23 9.26 24.51 -4.00
C ASN A 23 7.92 24.19 -3.31
N ILE A 24 7.61 22.89 -3.14
CA ILE A 24 6.43 22.43 -2.39
C ILE A 24 6.67 22.67 -0.90
N PHE A 25 7.88 22.37 -0.42
CA PHE A 25 8.33 22.67 0.94
C PHE A 25 9.70 23.35 0.92
N SER A 26 10.00 24.13 1.96
CA SER A 26 11.36 24.60 2.19
C SER A 26 12.19 23.50 2.85
N ALA A 27 13.51 23.56 2.70
CA ALA A 27 14.41 22.66 3.42
C ALA A 27 14.23 22.73 4.95
N GLU A 28 13.78 23.88 5.47
CA GLU A 28 13.57 24.14 6.90
C GLU A 28 12.28 23.51 7.43
N ASN A 29 11.17 23.59 6.68
CA ASN A 29 9.88 23.05 7.12
C ASN A 29 9.58 21.64 6.60
N TYR A 30 10.42 21.09 5.72
CA TYR A 30 10.19 19.81 5.06
C TYR A 30 9.73 18.71 6.03
N TRP A 31 10.52 18.43 7.07
CA TRP A 31 10.21 17.34 8.00
C TRP A 31 8.96 17.59 8.85
N THR A 32 8.70 18.84 9.22
CA THR A 32 7.52 19.19 10.01
C THR A 32 6.23 19.08 9.21
N GLU A 33 6.30 19.37 7.91
CA GLU A 33 5.15 19.23 7.01
C GLU A 33 4.91 17.76 6.63
N VAL A 34 5.97 17.01 6.29
CA VAL A 34 5.80 15.65 5.78
C VAL A 34 5.61 14.57 6.85
N LEU A 35 6.13 14.79 8.06
CA LEU A 35 5.90 13.91 9.21
C LEU A 35 4.91 14.55 10.19
N LYS A 36 3.86 15.16 9.66
CA LYS A 36 2.78 15.70 10.50
C LYS A 36 2.01 14.56 11.19
N PRO A 37 1.91 14.56 12.53
CA PRO A 37 1.24 13.50 13.26
C PRO A 37 -0.24 13.39 12.89
N SER A 38 -0.72 12.16 12.79
CA SER A 38 -2.13 11.88 12.54
C SER A 38 -2.99 12.00 13.80
N ASN A 39 -4.21 12.54 13.65
CA ASN A 39 -5.21 12.56 14.72
C ASN A 39 -6.09 11.30 14.73
N ILE A 40 -5.86 10.35 13.81
CA ILE A 40 -6.57 9.07 13.78
C ILE A 40 -6.31 8.29 15.07
N LYS A 41 -7.35 7.62 15.55
CA LYS A 41 -7.44 6.82 16.79
C LYS A 41 -8.32 5.59 16.53
N ASP A 42 -8.31 4.62 17.44
CA ASP A 42 -9.07 3.38 17.29
C ASP A 42 -10.56 3.58 16.99
N HIS A 43 -11.22 4.54 17.63
CA HIS A 43 -12.65 4.76 17.41
C HIS A 43 -13.00 5.18 15.96
N HIS A 44 -12.04 5.70 15.20
CA HIS A 44 -12.25 6.05 13.79
C HIS A 44 -12.37 4.82 12.88
N PHE A 45 -11.89 3.65 13.32
CA PHE A 45 -11.98 2.39 12.56
C PHE A 45 -13.25 1.60 12.84
N ILE A 46 -14.02 1.93 13.89
CA ILE A 46 -15.20 1.17 14.31
C ILE A 46 -16.17 0.98 13.14
N GLU A 47 -16.50 2.04 12.40
CA GLU A 47 -17.40 1.96 11.24
C GLU A 47 -16.88 0.99 10.17
N ILE A 48 -15.56 0.95 9.93
CA ILE A 48 -14.94 0.06 8.95
C ILE A 48 -15.01 -1.39 9.45
N GLU A 49 -14.62 -1.63 10.69
CA GLU A 49 -14.61 -2.95 11.33
C GLU A 49 -16.03 -3.55 11.43
N GLU A 50 -17.03 -2.75 11.74
CA GLU A 50 -18.44 -3.15 11.76
C GLU A 50 -18.93 -3.61 10.38
N ARG A 51 -18.58 -2.85 9.33
CA ARG A 51 -18.96 -3.18 7.94
C ARG A 51 -18.23 -4.41 7.43
N LEU A 52 -16.95 -4.57 7.76
CA LEU A 52 -16.14 -5.75 7.41
C LEU A 52 -16.50 -6.99 8.26
N LYS A 53 -17.16 -6.79 9.41
CA LYS A 53 -17.44 -7.84 10.41
C LYS A 53 -16.15 -8.52 10.92
N CYS A 54 -15.07 -7.75 11.02
CA CYS A 54 -13.78 -8.20 11.56
C CYS A 54 -13.04 -7.05 12.24
N THR A 55 -12.13 -7.37 13.15
CA THR A 55 -11.18 -6.40 13.70
C THR A 55 -10.01 -6.24 12.74
N LEU A 56 -9.62 -5.00 12.45
CA LEU A 56 -8.45 -4.72 11.62
C LEU A 56 -7.16 -4.96 12.43
N PRO A 57 -6.10 -5.48 11.79
CA PRO A 57 -4.82 -5.70 12.49
C PRO A 57 -4.28 -4.42 13.08
N GLU A 58 -3.67 -4.48 14.27
CA GLU A 58 -3.20 -3.27 14.96
C GLU A 58 -2.10 -2.56 14.16
N ALA A 59 -1.21 -3.30 13.50
CA ALA A 59 -0.20 -2.76 12.60
C ALA A 59 -0.82 -2.00 11.41
N PHE A 60 -1.89 -2.56 10.83
CA PHE A 60 -2.65 -1.90 9.76
C PHE A 60 -3.20 -0.55 10.22
N LYS A 61 -3.85 -0.53 11.39
CA LYS A 61 -4.37 0.71 11.96
C LYS A 61 -3.24 1.69 12.32
N ASN A 62 -2.10 1.20 12.82
CA ASN A 62 -0.96 2.03 13.19
C ASN A 62 -0.38 2.82 12.00
N LEU A 63 -0.46 2.29 10.76
CA LEU A 63 -0.05 3.03 9.58
C LEU A 63 -0.80 4.35 9.46
N TYR A 64 -2.12 4.32 9.55
CA TYR A 64 -2.96 5.52 9.46
C TYR A 64 -2.92 6.41 10.73
N LYS A 65 -2.55 5.84 11.89
CA LYS A 65 -2.35 6.58 13.15
C LYS A 65 -0.98 7.27 13.24
N ALA A 66 0.00 6.88 12.41
CA ALA A 66 1.36 7.40 12.49
C ALA A 66 1.44 8.84 11.96
N HIS A 67 1.38 9.01 10.64
CA HIS A 67 1.48 10.30 9.98
C HIS A 67 0.42 10.40 8.88
N TYR A 68 0.04 11.63 8.54
CA TYR A 68 -0.74 11.84 7.33
C TYR A 68 0.13 11.63 6.10
N SER A 69 -0.47 11.12 5.03
CA SER A 69 0.14 11.20 3.72
C SER A 69 0.03 12.65 3.23
N VAL A 70 1.17 13.31 3.04
CA VAL A 70 1.26 14.65 2.43
C VAL A 70 0.48 14.69 1.12
N ASN A 71 -0.35 15.73 0.99
CA ASN A 71 -1.31 15.87 -0.09
C ASN A 71 -1.04 17.17 -0.85
N LEU A 72 -1.04 17.12 -2.17
CA LEU A 72 -1.53 18.24 -2.96
C LEU A 72 -2.76 17.83 -3.76
N TYR A 73 -2.85 16.60 -4.29
CA TYR A 73 -4.03 16.19 -5.06
C TYR A 73 -4.39 14.67 -5.04
N ASP A 74 -3.73 13.79 -4.28
CA ASP A 74 -3.72 12.33 -4.56
C ASP A 74 -3.80 11.38 -3.33
N ILE A 75 -4.34 10.18 -3.56
CA ILE A 75 -4.96 9.28 -2.55
C ILE A 75 -4.05 8.10 -2.15
N MET A 76 -2.97 7.85 -2.89
CA MET A 76 -2.11 6.68 -2.69
C MET A 76 -0.63 7.02 -2.43
N VAL A 77 0.00 6.27 -1.54
CA VAL A 77 1.45 6.27 -1.28
C VAL A 77 2.10 5.23 -2.16
N THR A 78 2.97 5.63 -3.10
CA THR A 78 3.60 4.70 -4.05
C THR A 78 5.07 4.44 -3.75
N VAL A 79 5.42 3.19 -3.50
CA VAL A 79 6.79 2.68 -3.40
C VAL A 79 7.14 2.01 -4.72
N GLY A 80 8.02 2.62 -5.51
CA GLY A 80 8.51 2.02 -6.77
C GLY A 80 9.61 0.98 -6.54
N TYR A 81 9.46 -0.23 -7.09
CA TYR A 81 10.58 -1.12 -7.40
C TYR A 81 11.20 -0.67 -8.71
N VAL A 82 12.52 -0.53 -8.71
CA VAL A 82 13.29 -0.25 -9.93
C VAL A 82 14.22 -1.44 -10.17
N PHE A 83 13.80 -2.37 -11.02
CA PHE A 83 14.76 -3.12 -11.83
C PHE A 83 14.86 -2.37 -13.18
N ALA A 84 16.06 -1.86 -13.47
CA ALA A 84 16.45 -1.14 -14.69
C ALA A 84 15.65 0.17 -14.92
N ILE A 85 16.05 1.29 -14.34
CA ILE A 85 16.89 2.35 -14.95
C ILE A 85 17.10 3.39 -13.83
N PRO A 86 18.28 4.03 -13.69
CA PRO A 86 18.46 5.09 -12.69
C PRO A 86 17.51 6.25 -12.97
N GLY A 87 16.58 6.57 -12.06
CA GLY A 87 15.88 7.87 -12.07
C GLY A 87 14.35 7.90 -12.03
N SER A 88 13.64 6.91 -11.49
CA SER A 88 12.17 7.01 -11.30
C SER A 88 11.79 7.30 -9.84
N PHE A 89 11.14 8.45 -9.64
CA PHE A 89 10.62 8.95 -8.37
C PHE A 89 9.26 8.31 -8.04
N GLY A 90 9.00 7.98 -6.78
CA GLY A 90 7.70 7.47 -6.37
C GLY A 90 6.61 8.50 -6.65
N THR A 91 5.58 8.14 -7.42
CA THR A 91 4.48 9.04 -7.82
C THR A 91 3.28 8.88 -6.90
N VAL A 92 2.79 9.95 -6.30
CA VAL A 92 1.49 9.96 -5.59
C VAL A 92 0.40 9.96 -6.66
N LEU A 93 -0.52 8.98 -6.65
CA LEU A 93 -1.51 8.79 -7.71
C LEU A 93 -2.94 9.08 -7.27
N LYS A 94 -3.71 9.71 -8.16
CA LYS A 94 -5.16 9.89 -8.06
C LYS A 94 -5.85 8.58 -8.42
N LEU A 95 -6.97 8.25 -7.76
CA LEU A 95 -7.76 7.07 -8.16
C LEU A 95 -8.17 7.13 -9.65
N SER A 96 -8.50 8.31 -10.17
CA SER A 96 -8.81 8.54 -11.58
C SER A 96 -7.59 8.45 -12.52
N ASP A 97 -6.38 8.62 -11.98
CA ASP A 97 -5.15 8.56 -12.77
C ASP A 97 -4.67 7.10 -12.89
N ILE A 98 -5.01 6.22 -11.94
CA ILE A 98 -4.89 4.76 -12.09
C ILE A 98 -5.71 4.26 -13.28
N GLU A 99 -6.91 4.82 -13.50
CA GLU A 99 -7.79 4.46 -14.61
C GLU A 99 -7.22 4.91 -15.96
N LYS A 100 -6.58 6.08 -16.03
CA LYS A 100 -5.96 6.61 -17.27
C LYS A 100 -4.59 6.03 -17.59
N MET A 101 -3.81 5.65 -16.57
CA MET A 101 -2.48 5.05 -16.77
C MET A 101 -2.55 3.64 -17.36
N ARG A 102 -3.70 2.99 -17.31
CA ARG A 102 -3.98 1.72 -18.00
C ARG A 102 -3.97 1.81 -19.53
N GLU A 103 -4.03 3.02 -20.10
CA GLU A 103 -4.04 3.24 -21.55
C GLU A 103 -2.64 3.49 -22.14
N ILE A 104 -1.59 3.56 -21.32
CA ILE A 104 -0.22 3.83 -21.77
C ILE A 104 0.65 2.58 -21.56
N ASP A 105 0.84 1.81 -22.64
CA ASP A 105 1.59 0.54 -22.71
C ASP A 105 3.10 0.62 -22.40
N ASP A 106 3.63 1.80 -22.05
CA ASP A 106 5.08 2.09 -22.08
C ASP A 106 5.70 2.36 -20.69
N TYR A 107 4.98 2.01 -19.62
CA TYR A 107 5.45 2.20 -18.24
C TYR A 107 5.67 0.85 -17.56
N ASP A 108 6.93 0.42 -17.60
CA ASP A 108 7.48 -0.76 -16.94
C ASP A 108 7.59 -0.53 -15.40
N ILE A 109 6.50 -0.11 -14.75
CA ILE A 109 6.54 0.29 -13.33
C ILE A 109 6.15 -0.89 -12.44
N ASN A 110 7.16 -1.50 -11.81
CA ASN A 110 6.94 -2.35 -10.65
C ASN A 110 6.56 -1.50 -9.42
N ALA A 111 5.41 -0.82 -9.41
CA ALA A 111 4.99 0.08 -8.32
C ALA A 111 4.05 -0.60 -7.34
N ILE A 112 4.32 -0.48 -6.04
CA ILE A 112 3.38 -0.75 -4.96
C ILE A 112 2.71 0.57 -4.57
N SER A 113 1.41 0.67 -4.74
CA SER A 113 0.62 1.81 -4.28
C SER A 113 -0.26 1.38 -3.10
N LEU A 114 -0.12 2.05 -1.96
CA LEU A 114 -0.92 1.84 -0.76
C LEU A 114 -1.95 2.97 -0.60
N ILE A 115 -3.11 2.69 0.00
CA ILE A 115 -4.09 3.74 0.28
C ILE A 115 -3.55 4.66 1.38
N GLY A 116 -3.34 5.94 1.05
CA GLY A 116 -2.96 6.97 2.00
C GLY A 116 -4.12 7.52 2.80
N ASN A 117 -3.81 8.36 3.78
CA ASN A 117 -4.79 9.15 4.52
C ASN A 117 -4.29 10.58 4.64
N PRO A 118 -4.71 11.47 3.73
CA PRO A 118 -4.44 12.90 3.80
C PRO A 118 -5.00 13.54 5.06
N GLU A 119 -4.43 14.68 5.44
CA GLU A 119 -4.97 15.50 6.51
C GLU A 119 -6.43 15.90 6.21
N GLY A 120 -7.28 15.80 7.23
CA GLY A 120 -8.71 16.10 7.11
C GLY A 120 -9.55 15.02 6.42
N ALA A 121 -8.94 14.00 5.80
CA ALA A 121 -9.67 12.94 5.12
C ALA A 121 -10.39 11.98 6.09
N ASN A 122 -9.88 11.82 7.32
CA ASN A 122 -10.47 10.98 8.36
C ASN A 122 -10.88 9.58 7.87
N LEU A 123 -9.95 8.87 7.23
CA LEU A 123 -10.14 7.54 6.61
C LEU A 123 -11.17 7.50 5.47
N LYS A 124 -11.63 8.66 4.95
CA LYS A 124 -12.58 8.72 3.82
C LYS A 124 -12.12 7.83 2.68
N TYR A 125 -10.90 7.99 2.20
CA TYR A 125 -10.43 7.24 1.03
C TYR A 125 -10.31 5.73 1.25
N LEU A 126 -9.92 5.30 2.46
CA LEU A 126 -9.95 3.89 2.81
C LEU A 126 -11.39 3.36 2.76
N LYS A 127 -12.37 4.11 3.28
CA LYS A 127 -13.79 3.74 3.19
C LYS A 127 -14.30 3.71 1.75
N GLN A 128 -13.92 4.70 0.94
CA GLN A 128 -14.32 4.74 -0.47
C GLN A 128 -13.74 3.53 -1.22
N TYR A 129 -12.44 3.27 -1.04
CA TYR A 129 -11.78 2.14 -1.66
C TYR A 129 -12.38 0.80 -1.24
N LEU A 130 -12.72 0.62 0.03
CA LEU A 130 -13.31 -0.65 0.50
C LEU A 130 -14.77 -0.83 0.07
N PHE A 131 -15.55 0.24 -0.04
CA PHE A 131 -17.00 0.12 -0.02
C PHE A 131 -17.79 0.90 -1.08
N GLU A 132 -17.18 1.76 -1.89
CA GLU A 132 -17.93 2.43 -2.95
C GLU A 132 -18.14 1.51 -4.16
N GLU A 133 -19.39 1.43 -4.61
CA GLU A 133 -19.92 0.44 -5.56
C GLU A 133 -19.38 0.58 -7.00
N ASN A 134 -18.63 1.64 -7.29
CA ASN A 134 -18.08 1.89 -8.63
C ASN A 134 -16.92 0.94 -8.98
N LEU A 135 -16.44 0.16 -8.02
CA LEU A 135 -15.36 -0.81 -8.20
C LEU A 135 -15.95 -2.21 -8.01
N ILE A 136 -16.55 -2.72 -9.10
CA ILE A 136 -17.28 -4.00 -9.24
C ILE A 136 -16.61 -5.18 -8.50
N SER A 137 -15.30 -5.10 -8.37
CA SER A 137 -14.41 -6.14 -7.86
C SER A 137 -14.33 -6.24 -6.33
N TYR A 138 -14.55 -5.15 -5.58
CA TYR A 138 -14.28 -5.13 -4.14
C TYR A 138 -15.31 -5.85 -3.25
N PRO A 139 -16.62 -5.78 -3.51
CA PRO A 139 -17.58 -6.58 -2.75
C PRO A 139 -17.24 -8.07 -2.75
N LYS A 140 -16.76 -8.60 -3.88
CA LYS A 140 -16.34 -10.01 -4.03
C LYS A 140 -15.08 -10.34 -3.23
N LEU A 141 -14.10 -9.44 -3.17
CA LEU A 141 -12.92 -9.64 -2.31
C LEU A 141 -13.32 -9.68 -0.83
N LEU A 142 -14.18 -8.75 -0.41
CA LEU A 142 -14.66 -8.69 0.96
C LEU A 142 -15.46 -9.93 1.36
N GLU A 143 -16.33 -10.45 0.48
CA GLU A 143 -17.03 -11.74 0.67
C GLU A 143 -16.05 -12.92 0.80
N GLN A 144 -14.90 -12.82 0.14
CA GLN A 144 -13.81 -13.79 0.26
C GLN A 144 -12.96 -13.59 1.52
N GLY A 145 -13.26 -12.62 2.39
CA GLY A 145 -12.46 -12.29 3.57
C GLY A 145 -11.13 -11.62 3.23
N LEU A 146 -11.02 -11.06 2.03
CA LEU A 146 -9.86 -10.34 1.54
C LEU A 146 -10.12 -8.85 1.68
N ILE A 147 -9.33 -8.16 2.50
CA ILE A 147 -9.42 -6.70 2.67
C ILE A 147 -8.35 -6.05 1.80
N PRO A 148 -8.71 -5.44 0.65
CA PRO A 148 -7.74 -4.81 -0.22
C PRO A 148 -7.27 -3.48 0.38
N PHE A 149 -5.98 -3.20 0.32
CA PHE A 149 -5.40 -1.97 0.86
C PHE A 149 -4.34 -1.31 -0.03
N GLY A 150 -4.09 -1.89 -1.19
CA GLY A 150 -3.14 -1.40 -2.16
C GLY A 150 -3.22 -2.15 -3.48
N ILE A 151 -2.42 -1.69 -4.43
CA ILE A 151 -2.29 -2.27 -5.76
C ILE A 151 -0.81 -2.40 -6.06
N VAL A 152 -0.42 -3.46 -6.76
CA VAL A 152 0.91 -3.61 -7.32
C VAL A 152 0.86 -3.86 -8.82
N ASN A 153 1.74 -3.21 -9.56
CA ASN A 153 1.86 -3.27 -11.03
C ASN A 153 0.56 -2.93 -11.78
N HIS A 154 -0.32 -2.12 -11.17
CA HIS A 154 -1.64 -1.74 -11.70
C HIS A 154 -2.61 -2.91 -11.99
N GLU A 155 -2.21 -4.14 -11.68
CA GLU A 155 -2.88 -5.38 -12.05
C GLU A 155 -3.41 -6.12 -10.83
N TRP A 156 -2.65 -6.13 -9.73
CA TRP A 156 -2.93 -6.99 -8.59
C TRP A 156 -3.27 -6.21 -7.34
N HIS A 157 -4.37 -6.58 -6.69
CA HIS A 157 -4.71 -6.06 -5.37
C HIS A 157 -3.84 -6.71 -4.31
N ILE A 158 -3.39 -5.88 -3.38
CA ILE A 158 -2.70 -6.29 -2.16
C ILE A 158 -3.76 -6.40 -1.08
N CYS A 159 -3.97 -7.61 -0.57
CA CYS A 159 -5.09 -7.93 0.33
C CYS A 159 -4.61 -8.53 1.64
N LEU A 160 -5.26 -8.17 2.76
CA LEU A 160 -5.18 -8.94 4.00
C LEU A 160 -6.14 -10.13 3.91
N ASP A 161 -5.65 -11.35 4.10
CA ASP A 161 -6.48 -12.55 4.15
C ASP A 161 -6.94 -12.86 5.57
N THR A 162 -8.10 -12.34 5.93
CA THR A 162 -8.69 -12.50 7.26
C THR A 162 -9.35 -13.86 7.50
N LYS A 163 -9.42 -14.75 6.48
CA LYS A 163 -9.87 -16.13 6.68
C LYS A 163 -8.78 -17.01 7.28
N GLN A 164 -7.53 -16.78 6.89
CA GLN A 164 -6.39 -17.55 7.40
C GLN A 164 -6.06 -17.20 8.85
N ASP A 165 -5.97 -15.90 9.17
CA ASP A 165 -5.75 -15.41 10.53
C ASP A 165 -6.49 -14.07 10.73
N LYS A 166 -7.29 -13.97 11.80
CA LYS A 166 -8.07 -12.77 12.11
C LYS A 166 -7.28 -11.70 12.88
N VAL A 167 -6.17 -12.09 13.51
CA VAL A 167 -5.35 -11.20 14.34
C VAL A 167 -4.18 -10.67 13.53
N ASN A 168 -3.47 -11.56 12.84
CA ASN A 168 -2.32 -11.24 11.99
C ASN A 168 -2.49 -11.85 10.59
N PRO A 169 -3.49 -11.39 9.82
CA PRO A 169 -3.77 -11.91 8.48
C PRO A 169 -2.53 -11.81 7.60
N PRO A 170 -2.19 -12.89 6.87
CA PRO A 170 -1.17 -12.79 5.84
C PRO A 170 -1.61 -11.87 4.72
N ILE A 171 -0.64 -11.41 3.94
CA ILE A 171 -0.90 -10.63 2.74
C ILE A 171 -0.87 -11.54 1.54
N VAL A 172 -1.87 -11.44 0.68
CA VAL A 172 -1.99 -12.16 -0.58
C VAL A 172 -2.16 -11.19 -1.74
N LEU A 173 -1.78 -11.65 -2.93
CA LEU A 173 -2.02 -10.92 -4.17
C LEU A 173 -3.22 -11.51 -4.90
N TYR A 174 -4.09 -10.63 -5.39
CA TYR A 174 -5.32 -11.03 -6.07
C TYR A 174 -5.51 -10.23 -7.36
N SER A 175 -5.52 -10.93 -8.49
CA SER A 175 -5.74 -10.39 -9.83
C SER A 175 -7.23 -10.29 -10.04
N ILE A 176 -7.67 -9.14 -10.54
CA ILE A 176 -9.06 -8.97 -10.96
C ILE A 176 -9.04 -8.50 -12.40
N SER A 177 -8.97 -9.48 -13.30
CA SER A 177 -9.27 -9.27 -14.71
C SER A 177 -10.74 -8.81 -14.82
N PHE A 178 -10.99 -7.70 -15.52
CA PHE A 178 -12.35 -7.22 -15.80
C PHE A 178 -13.11 -8.16 -16.75
N ALA A 179 -12.40 -9.03 -17.48
CA ALA A 179 -12.95 -9.94 -18.48
C ALA A 179 -13.39 -11.30 -17.90
N THR A 180 -12.80 -11.71 -16.78
CA THR A 180 -13.12 -12.95 -16.08
C THR A 180 -13.25 -12.60 -14.63
N GLU A 181 -14.42 -12.83 -14.04
CA GLU A 181 -14.59 -12.81 -12.58
C GLU A 181 -13.54 -13.74 -11.98
N SER A 182 -12.37 -13.22 -11.65
CA SER A 182 -11.28 -13.98 -11.09
C SER A 182 -11.78 -14.50 -9.74
N LYS A 183 -11.85 -15.84 -9.62
CA LYS A 183 -12.36 -16.53 -8.43
C LYS A 183 -11.24 -17.08 -7.55
N GLU A 184 -9.98 -16.90 -7.94
CA GLU A 184 -8.84 -17.55 -7.30
C GLU A 184 -7.70 -16.56 -7.08
N ALA A 185 -6.98 -16.75 -5.97
CA ALA A 185 -5.80 -15.95 -5.66
C ALA A 185 -4.73 -16.12 -6.76
N THR A 186 -4.07 -15.03 -7.10
CA THR A 186 -2.98 -14.98 -8.09
C THR A 186 -1.82 -15.90 -7.70
N SER A 187 -1.61 -16.08 -6.40
CA SER A 187 -0.60 -16.98 -5.84
C SER A 187 -1.25 -17.93 -4.84
N THR A 188 -0.83 -19.20 -4.88
CA THR A 188 -1.20 -20.23 -3.89
C THR A 188 -0.50 -20.03 -2.54
N LYS A 189 0.48 -19.13 -2.47
CA LYS A 189 1.27 -18.81 -1.28
C LYS A 189 1.12 -17.34 -0.90
N ASN A 190 1.20 -17.07 0.40
CA ASN A 190 1.13 -15.74 0.99
C ASN A 190 2.32 -14.89 0.52
N TRP A 191 2.06 -13.64 0.12
CA TRP A 191 3.09 -12.71 -0.29
C TRP A 191 3.97 -12.28 0.88
N PHE A 192 3.33 -11.97 2.01
CA PHE A 192 3.96 -11.70 3.30
C PHE A 192 3.18 -12.39 4.43
N SER A 193 3.86 -12.77 5.49
CA SER A 193 3.28 -13.43 6.66
C SER A 193 2.26 -12.59 7.41
N ASN A 194 2.43 -11.26 7.40
CA ASN A 194 1.52 -10.29 7.99
C ASN A 194 1.87 -8.85 7.56
N PHE A 195 1.02 -7.90 7.96
CA PHE A 195 1.19 -6.49 7.63
C PHE A 195 2.47 -5.85 8.20
N SER A 196 2.91 -6.23 9.40
CA SER A 196 4.15 -5.70 9.97
C SER A 196 5.37 -6.14 9.17
N SER A 197 5.45 -7.42 8.77
CA SER A 197 6.54 -7.92 7.93
C SER A 197 6.59 -7.20 6.58
N PHE A 198 5.42 -6.96 5.97
CA PHE A 198 5.31 -6.19 4.74
C PHE A 198 5.85 -4.76 4.88
N ILE A 199 5.38 -4.01 5.88
CA ILE A 199 5.83 -2.63 6.11
C ILE A 199 7.33 -2.58 6.44
N ASN A 200 7.86 -3.55 7.19
CA ASN A 200 9.30 -3.64 7.47
C ASN A 200 10.12 -3.87 6.20
N CYS A 201 9.69 -4.78 5.32
CA CYS A 201 10.38 -5.01 4.04
C CYS A 201 10.34 -3.76 3.17
N LEU A 202 9.19 -3.07 3.06
CA LEU A 202 9.11 -1.82 2.31
C LEU A 202 10.00 -0.73 2.91
N THR A 203 10.04 -0.60 4.23
CA THR A 203 10.90 0.35 4.93
C THR A 203 12.38 0.07 4.64
N ASP A 204 12.83 -1.18 4.80
CA ASP A 204 14.21 -1.58 4.52
C ASP A 204 14.59 -1.30 3.06
N TYR A 205 13.71 -1.62 2.12
CA TYR A 205 13.95 -1.29 0.71
C TYR A 205 14.02 0.23 0.48
N LEU A 206 13.17 1.04 1.12
CA LEU A 206 13.21 2.50 1.03
C LEU A 206 14.51 3.08 1.61
N GLU A 207 15.07 2.47 2.66
CA GLU A 207 16.33 2.92 3.26
C GLU A 207 17.57 2.48 2.47
N THR A 208 17.57 1.24 1.95
CA THR A 208 18.78 0.61 1.40
C THR A 208 18.82 0.55 -0.14
N GLY A 209 17.66 0.57 -0.79
CA GLY A 209 17.53 0.38 -2.23
C GLY A 209 17.68 -1.06 -2.71
N ASN A 210 17.71 -2.06 -1.83
CA ASN A 210 17.79 -3.47 -2.20
C ASN A 210 16.86 -4.36 -1.35
N THR A 211 16.80 -5.65 -1.70
CA THR A 211 15.88 -6.64 -1.08
C THR A 211 16.64 -7.74 -0.32
N GLU A 212 17.91 -7.54 0.01
CA GLU A 212 18.75 -8.56 0.64
C GLU A 212 18.27 -8.96 2.04
N ASN A 213 17.66 -8.03 2.78
CA ASN A 213 17.18 -8.29 4.14
C ASN A 213 15.77 -8.89 4.19
N PHE A 214 15.08 -9.03 3.06
CA PHE A 214 13.71 -9.54 3.05
C PHE A 214 13.65 -10.98 3.56
N ASP A 215 14.65 -11.82 3.22
CA ASP A 215 14.75 -13.20 3.71
C ASP A 215 15.06 -13.28 5.20
N LYS A 216 15.51 -12.18 5.81
CA LYS A 216 15.71 -12.09 7.26
C LYS A 216 14.46 -11.57 7.97
N ILE A 217 13.71 -10.68 7.33
CA ILE A 217 12.51 -10.05 7.89
C ILE A 217 11.31 -11.01 7.80
N ASP A 218 11.16 -11.70 6.67
CA ASP A 218 10.08 -12.67 6.42
C ASP A 218 10.65 -13.85 5.60
N PRO A 219 11.34 -14.81 6.25
CA PRO A 219 12.11 -15.86 5.58
C PRO A 219 11.26 -16.79 4.71
N ASP A 220 9.99 -16.95 5.09
CA ASP A 220 9.07 -17.89 4.44
C ASP A 220 8.16 -17.21 3.40
N ASN A 221 8.06 -15.87 3.42
CA ASN A 221 7.13 -15.11 2.57
C ASN A 221 7.70 -13.73 2.20
N ASN A 222 8.23 -13.56 1.00
CA ASN A 222 8.75 -12.24 0.62
C ASN A 222 8.95 -12.05 -0.88
N TYR A 223 8.02 -12.54 -1.70
CA TYR A 223 8.20 -12.65 -3.15
C TYR A 223 8.80 -11.39 -3.77
N LYS A 224 10.13 -11.45 -3.97
CA LYS A 224 10.95 -10.41 -4.61
C LYS A 224 10.57 -10.27 -6.10
N ILE A 225 9.85 -11.26 -6.61
CA ILE A 225 9.36 -11.36 -7.98
C ILE A 225 7.87 -11.73 -7.88
N ILE A 226 7.01 -10.84 -8.36
CA ILE A 226 5.57 -11.09 -8.38
C ILE A 226 5.21 -12.07 -9.51
N TYR A 227 6.04 -12.11 -10.55
CA TYR A 227 5.95 -13.03 -11.69
C TYR A 227 6.79 -14.30 -11.51
N ASN A 228 6.34 -15.24 -10.68
CA ASN A 228 6.59 -16.67 -10.94
C ASN A 228 5.32 -17.33 -11.49
N PHE A 229 4.60 -16.61 -12.37
CA PHE A 229 3.35 -17.09 -12.97
C PHE A 229 3.53 -18.27 -13.95
N TRP A 230 4.77 -18.64 -14.25
CA TRP A 230 5.10 -19.63 -15.29
C TRP A 230 5.87 -20.87 -14.78
N ASP A 231 6.06 -21.04 -13.47
CA ASP A 231 6.65 -22.27 -12.90
C ASP A 231 5.59 -23.16 -12.22
N LEU A 232 4.47 -23.40 -12.94
CA LEU A 232 3.54 -24.50 -12.69
C LEU A 232 3.49 -25.44 -13.91
#